data_AF-A0A7C7IG44-F1
#
_entry.id   AF-A0A7C7IG44-F1
#
_cell.length_a   1.000
_cell.length_b   1.000
_cell.length_c   1.000
_cell.angle_alpha   90.00
_cell.angle_beta   90.00
_cell.angle_gamma   90.00
#
_symmetry.space_group_name_H-M   'P 1'
#
loop_
_entity.id
_entity.type
_entity.pdbx_description
1 polymer ?
#
loop_
_entity_poly.entity_id
_entity_poly.type
_entity_poly.pdbx_seq_one_letter_code
_entity_poly.pdbx_strand_id
1 'polypeptide(L)'
;MLKKLATILFLFSFVFIGCSSVSSGKITEYRITVGTTTMYDFQTLSDKILGQHRFLIDRNEDIGSGSIIETKYEYTEPSNEELIQGIKEVRYQIILEARMKGGVSKMYNIRAIVREYGRFTGNNEWIDIPVNDQIKKRVKFFSNDLKTEFENKIRAF
;
A
#
# COMPACT_ATOMS: atom_id res chain seq x y z
N MET A 1 28.78 56.74 8.23
CA MET A 1 27.74 56.14 7.36
C MET A 1 27.90 54.61 7.18
N LEU A 2 28.47 53.87 8.16
CA LEU A 2 28.64 52.40 8.04
C LEU A 2 27.58 51.58 8.80
N LYS A 3 26.91 52.17 9.80
CA LYS A 3 25.96 51.44 10.67
C LYS A 3 24.60 51.14 10.01
N LYS A 4 24.22 51.85 8.95
CA LYS A 4 22.92 51.65 8.26
C LYS A 4 22.96 50.58 7.16
N LEU A 5 24.16 50.18 6.70
CA LEU A 5 24.34 49.17 5.66
C LEU A 5 24.25 47.74 6.21
N ALA A 6 24.67 47.52 7.47
CA ALA A 6 24.62 46.21 8.11
C ALA A 6 23.17 45.72 8.36
N THR A 7 22.24 46.65 8.62
CA THR A 7 20.84 46.31 8.91
C THR A 7 20.07 45.89 7.66
N ILE A 8 20.46 46.37 6.47
CA ILE A 8 19.82 46.02 5.20
C ILE A 8 20.30 44.64 4.72
N LEU A 9 21.57 44.30 4.98
CA LEU A 9 22.14 43.01 4.58
C LEU A 9 21.61 41.82 5.41
N PHE A 10 21.20 42.06 6.67
CA PHE A 10 20.64 41.04 7.55
C PHE A 10 19.14 40.76 7.27
N LEU A 11 18.46 41.63 6.53
CA LEU A 11 17.04 41.47 6.19
C LEU A 11 16.82 40.62 4.92
N PHE A 12 17.89 40.36 4.15
CA PHE A 12 17.81 39.62 2.89
C PHE A 12 18.04 38.11 3.03
N SER A 13 18.39 37.63 4.22
CA SER A 13 18.67 36.21 4.51
C SER A 13 17.44 35.39 4.91
N PHE A 14 16.24 35.99 4.99
CA PHE A 14 15.02 35.31 5.43
C PHE A 14 14.05 34.87 4.33
N VAL A 15 14.41 34.99 3.04
CA VAL A 15 13.47 34.74 1.92
C VAL A 15 13.50 33.30 1.37
N PHE A 16 14.31 32.39 1.91
CA PHE A 16 14.38 31.01 1.43
C PHE A 16 13.94 29.95 2.46
N ILE A 17 12.89 30.24 3.25
CA ILE A 17 12.10 29.15 3.82
C ILE A 17 11.27 28.60 2.66
N GLY A 18 11.86 27.62 1.97
CA GLY A 18 11.21 26.83 0.95
C GLY A 18 9.89 26.33 1.50
N CYS A 19 8.81 26.78 0.90
CA CYS A 19 7.57 26.03 0.89
C CYS A 19 7.91 24.73 0.15
N SER A 20 8.33 23.71 0.90
CA SER A 20 8.32 22.34 0.40
C SER A 20 6.88 22.04 0.09
N SER A 21 6.51 22.26 -1.17
CA SER A 21 5.24 21.82 -1.71
C SER A 21 5.20 20.32 -1.44
N VAL A 22 4.39 19.92 -0.47
CA VAL A 22 3.93 18.55 -0.34
C VAL A 22 3.23 18.30 -1.66
N SER A 23 3.93 17.67 -2.60
CA SER A 23 3.35 17.31 -3.88
C SER A 23 2.10 16.52 -3.52
N SER A 24 0.93 17.02 -3.92
CA SER A 24 -0.34 16.31 -3.77
C SER A 24 -0.14 14.92 -4.36
N GLY A 25 0.08 13.96 -3.47
CA GLY A 25 0.70 12.69 -3.80
C GLY A 25 -0.20 11.96 -4.78
N LYS A 26 0.31 11.71 -5.99
CA LYS A 26 -0.33 10.75 -6.89
C LYS A 26 -0.61 9.49 -6.07
N ILE A 27 -1.85 9.03 -6.07
CA ILE A 27 -2.23 7.77 -5.42
C ILE A 27 -1.41 6.67 -6.11
N THR A 28 -0.34 6.21 -5.44
CA THR A 28 0.52 5.12 -5.89
C THR A 28 -0.08 3.76 -5.55
N GLU A 29 -0.96 3.72 -4.56
CA GLU A 29 -1.58 2.48 -4.09
C GLU A 29 -2.60 1.93 -5.08
N TYR A 30 -2.55 0.62 -5.29
CA TYR A 30 -3.61 -0.10 -5.98
C TYR A 30 -4.53 -0.77 -4.95
N ARG A 31 -5.83 -0.44 -5.01
CA ARG A 31 -6.83 -0.93 -4.06
C ARG A 31 -7.91 -1.74 -4.78
N ILE A 32 -8.23 -2.92 -4.25
CA ILE A 32 -9.32 -3.77 -4.73
C ILE A 32 -10.26 -4.09 -3.56
N THR A 33 -11.56 -3.90 -3.75
CA THR A 33 -12.56 -4.44 -2.83
C THR A 33 -12.70 -5.93 -3.09
N VAL A 34 -12.41 -6.75 -2.07
CA VAL A 34 -12.51 -8.22 -2.16
C VAL A 34 -13.95 -8.66 -1.94
N GLY A 35 -14.59 -8.15 -0.89
CA GLY A 35 -15.96 -8.55 -0.55
C GLY A 35 -16.33 -8.20 0.87
N THR A 36 -17.30 -8.93 1.42
CA THR A 36 -17.72 -8.79 2.81
C THR A 36 -17.76 -10.14 3.50
N THR A 37 -17.26 -10.20 4.74
CA THR A 37 -17.28 -11.45 5.52
C THR A 37 -17.26 -11.17 7.02
N THR A 38 -17.33 -12.21 7.85
CA THR A 38 -17.12 -12.12 9.30
C THR A 38 -15.64 -11.95 9.63
N MET A 39 -15.31 -11.43 10.81
CA MET A 39 -13.89 -11.30 11.22
C MET A 39 -13.19 -12.66 11.31
N TYR A 40 -13.90 -13.70 11.77
CA TYR A 40 -13.37 -15.06 11.85
C TYR A 40 -12.97 -15.61 10.47
N ASP A 41 -13.87 -15.47 9.49
CA ASP A 41 -13.62 -15.89 8.12
C ASP A 41 -12.54 -15.04 7.45
N PHE A 42 -12.49 -13.74 7.75
CA PHE A 42 -11.41 -12.87 7.29
C PHE A 42 -10.06 -13.39 7.74
N GLN A 43 -9.88 -13.70 9.04
CA GLN A 43 -8.61 -14.17 9.57
C GLN A 43 -8.23 -15.55 9.00
N THR A 44 -9.16 -16.51 9.02
CA THR A 44 -8.87 -17.90 8.66
C THR A 44 -8.72 -18.12 7.15
N LEU A 45 -9.57 -17.52 6.32
CA LEU A 45 -9.51 -17.69 4.87
C LEU A 45 -8.43 -16.82 4.24
N SER A 46 -8.18 -15.61 4.78
CA SER A 46 -7.08 -14.79 4.28
C SER A 46 -5.74 -15.47 4.50
N ASP A 47 -5.49 -16.05 5.67
CA ASP A 47 -4.25 -16.80 5.94
C ASP A 47 -4.06 -17.97 4.95
N LYS A 48 -5.11 -18.79 4.80
CA LYS A 48 -5.12 -19.90 3.83
C LYS A 48 -4.81 -19.43 2.41
N ILE A 49 -5.51 -18.42 1.91
CA ILE A 49 -5.41 -17.98 0.51
C ILE A 49 -4.09 -17.24 0.27
N LEU A 50 -3.61 -16.42 1.23
CA LEU A 50 -2.27 -15.83 1.16
C LEU A 50 -1.20 -16.93 1.03
N GLY A 51 -1.27 -17.97 1.85
CA GLY A 51 -0.34 -19.11 1.80
C GLY A 51 -0.38 -19.85 0.45
N GLN A 52 -1.58 -20.08 -0.12
CA GLN A 52 -1.73 -20.71 -1.44
C GLN A 52 -1.09 -19.89 -2.57
N HIS A 53 -1.18 -18.56 -2.48
CA HIS A 53 -0.56 -17.61 -3.42
C HIS A 53 0.89 -17.25 -3.08
N ARG A 54 1.47 -17.94 -2.09
CA ARG A 54 2.85 -17.77 -1.59
C ARG A 54 3.17 -16.39 -1.01
N PHE A 55 2.14 -15.65 -0.61
CA PHE A 55 2.32 -14.43 0.16
C PHE A 55 2.57 -14.77 1.63
N LEU A 56 3.73 -14.38 2.13
CA LEU A 56 4.09 -14.62 3.53
C LEU A 56 3.54 -13.50 4.41
N ILE A 57 2.82 -13.86 5.47
CA ILE A 57 2.35 -12.89 6.46
C ILE A 57 3.54 -12.36 7.26
N ASP A 58 3.57 -11.05 7.48
CA ASP A 58 4.51 -10.37 8.37
C ASP A 58 3.87 -10.13 9.73
N ARG A 59 2.70 -9.46 9.76
CA ARG A 59 1.97 -9.19 10.98
C ARG A 59 0.46 -9.09 10.77
N ASN A 60 -0.26 -9.37 11.85
CA ASN A 60 -1.68 -9.09 12.00
C ASN A 60 -1.87 -8.00 13.04
N GLU A 61 -2.69 -6.99 12.71
CA GLU A 61 -2.94 -5.84 13.56
C GLU A 61 -4.45 -5.67 13.79
N ASP A 62 -4.85 -5.39 15.02
CA ASP A 62 -6.22 -5.00 15.37
C ASP A 62 -6.28 -3.47 15.40
N ILE A 63 -7.17 -2.89 14.59
CA ILE A 63 -7.32 -1.43 14.46
C ILE A 63 -8.62 -0.92 15.13
N GLY A 64 -9.22 -1.74 16.01
CA GLY A 64 -10.43 -1.48 16.78
C GLY A 64 -11.72 -1.50 15.95
N SER A 65 -11.71 -0.85 14.79
CA SER A 65 -12.79 -0.85 13.80
C SER A 65 -12.69 -2.00 12.78
N GLY A 66 -11.79 -2.96 13.03
CA GLY A 66 -11.39 -3.94 12.04
C GLY A 66 -10.03 -4.56 12.32
N SER A 67 -9.46 -5.19 11.31
CA SER A 67 -8.14 -5.82 11.41
C SER A 67 -7.39 -5.71 10.09
N ILE A 68 -6.07 -5.66 10.17
CA ILE A 68 -5.15 -5.61 9.05
C ILE A 68 -4.25 -6.85 9.07
N ILE A 69 -4.02 -7.44 7.90
CA ILE A 69 -3.00 -8.47 7.67
C ILE A 69 -2.00 -7.89 6.69
N GLU A 70 -0.76 -7.68 7.12
CA GLU A 70 0.33 -7.21 6.26
C GLU A 70 1.21 -8.39 5.83
N THR A 71 1.54 -8.44 4.55
CA THR A 71 2.50 -9.42 4.03
C THR A 71 3.92 -8.87 4.07
N LYS A 72 4.90 -9.77 4.08
CA LYS A 72 6.29 -9.42 3.79
C LYS A 72 6.41 -8.81 2.39
N TYR A 73 7.48 -8.04 2.19
CA TYR A 73 7.85 -7.57 0.86
C TYR A 73 8.19 -8.75 -0.06
N GLU A 74 7.59 -8.77 -1.23
CA GLU A 74 8.03 -9.60 -2.34
C GLU A 74 8.90 -8.77 -3.29
N TYR A 75 10.00 -9.36 -3.73
CA TYR A 75 10.90 -8.77 -4.72
C TYR A 75 10.56 -9.34 -6.10
N THR A 76 10.51 -8.47 -7.10
CA THR A 76 10.30 -8.84 -8.50
C THR A 76 11.31 -8.13 -9.38
N GLU A 77 11.52 -8.67 -10.57
CA GLU A 77 12.23 -7.94 -11.62
C GLU A 77 11.40 -6.69 -12.00
N PRO A 78 12.05 -5.54 -12.23
CA PRO A 78 11.37 -4.36 -12.76
C PRO A 78 10.79 -4.64 -14.14
N SER A 79 9.61 -4.09 -14.40
CA SER A 79 8.99 -4.05 -15.74
C SER A 79 9.82 -3.19 -16.71
N ASN A 80 9.57 -3.35 -18.02
CA ASN A 80 10.24 -2.55 -19.04
C ASN A 80 10.04 -1.04 -18.83
N GLU A 81 8.84 -0.64 -18.42
CA GLU A 81 8.48 0.74 -18.13
C GLU A 81 9.25 1.29 -16.91
N GLU A 82 9.47 0.45 -15.89
CA GLU A 82 10.26 0.80 -14.70
C GLU A 82 11.76 0.87 -15.01
N LEU A 83 12.27 -0.05 -15.85
CA LEU A 83 13.65 -0.01 -16.34
C LEU A 83 13.94 1.27 -17.13
N ILE A 84 13.01 1.70 -17.99
CA ILE A 84 13.11 2.97 -18.73
C ILE A 84 13.14 4.17 -17.77
N GLN A 85 12.50 4.07 -16.61
CA GLN A 85 12.53 5.09 -15.55
C GLN A 85 13.81 5.03 -14.70
N GLY A 86 14.71 4.08 -14.95
CA GLY A 86 15.97 3.92 -14.21
C GLY A 86 15.84 3.17 -12.88
N ILE A 87 14.71 2.48 -12.68
CA ILE A 87 14.49 1.60 -11.52
C ILE A 87 15.28 0.31 -11.73
N LYS A 88 16.08 -0.05 -10.73
CA LYS A 88 16.93 -1.24 -10.74
C LYS A 88 16.30 -2.40 -9.99
N GLU A 89 15.59 -2.11 -8.91
CA GLU A 89 14.95 -3.11 -8.06
C GLU A 89 13.56 -2.67 -7.67
N VAL A 90 12.67 -3.65 -7.58
CA VAL A 90 11.28 -3.45 -7.26
C VAL A 90 10.89 -4.42 -6.15
N ARG A 91 10.10 -3.91 -5.20
CA ARG A 91 9.41 -4.73 -4.21
C ARG A 91 8.00 -4.23 -4.01
N TYR A 92 7.10 -5.12 -3.63
CA TYR A 92 5.74 -4.74 -3.27
C TYR A 92 5.26 -5.52 -2.04
N GLN A 93 4.22 -5.01 -1.40
CA GLN A 93 3.54 -5.67 -0.29
C GLN A 93 2.03 -5.64 -0.51
N ILE A 94 1.34 -6.63 0.03
CA ILE A 94 -0.12 -6.69 0.10
C ILE A 94 -0.54 -6.43 1.54
N ILE A 95 -1.54 -5.58 1.69
CA ILE A 95 -2.20 -5.30 2.95
C ILE A 95 -3.66 -5.69 2.77
N LEU A 96 -4.14 -6.67 3.53
CA LEU A 96 -5.56 -6.95 3.63
C LEU A 96 -6.15 -6.17 4.78
N GLU A 97 -7.19 -5.41 4.50
CA GLU A 97 -7.87 -4.57 5.47
C GLU A 97 -9.32 -5.00 5.59
N ALA A 98 -9.71 -5.43 6.79
CA ALA A 98 -11.10 -5.59 7.20
C ALA A 98 -11.55 -4.32 7.92
N ARG A 99 -12.63 -3.68 7.46
CA ARG A 99 -13.28 -2.56 8.17
C ARG A 99 -14.74 -2.83 8.42
N MET A 100 -15.23 -2.54 9.63
CA MET A 100 -16.64 -2.67 9.96
C MET A 100 -17.50 -1.92 8.95
N LYS A 101 -18.53 -2.60 8.44
CA LYS A 101 -19.62 -1.94 7.72
C LYS A 101 -20.53 -1.35 8.79
N GLY A 102 -20.64 -0.02 8.88
CA GLY A 102 -21.46 0.62 9.92
C GLY A 102 -22.87 0.01 10.00
N GLY A 103 -23.29 -0.39 11.21
CA GLY A 103 -24.57 -1.06 11.47
C GLY A 103 -24.47 -2.21 12.48
N VAL A 104 -25.61 -2.88 12.73
CA VAL A 104 -25.76 -4.00 13.68
C VAL A 104 -25.17 -5.32 13.15
N SER A 105 -24.85 -5.40 11.86
CA SER A 105 -24.27 -6.63 11.28
C SER A 105 -22.78 -6.74 11.63
N LYS A 106 -22.37 -7.91 12.13
CA LYS A 106 -20.97 -8.24 12.44
C LYS A 106 -20.15 -8.54 11.17
N MET A 107 -20.38 -7.77 10.11
CA MET A 107 -19.78 -7.94 8.79
C MET A 107 -18.76 -6.84 8.51
N TYR A 108 -17.67 -7.24 7.87
CA TYR A 108 -16.54 -6.37 7.55
C TYR A 108 -16.39 -6.28 6.04
N ASN A 109 -16.18 -5.07 5.53
CA ASN A 109 -15.73 -4.85 4.15
C ASN A 109 -14.25 -5.16 4.08
N ILE A 110 -13.87 -6.05 3.16
CA ILE A 110 -12.49 -6.48 2.97
C ILE A 110 -11.91 -5.80 1.72
N ARG A 111 -10.72 -5.24 1.86
CA ARG A 111 -9.95 -4.63 0.78
C ARG A 111 -8.54 -5.21 0.73
N ALA A 112 -8.04 -5.42 -0.48
CA ALA A 112 -6.62 -5.61 -0.72
C ALA A 112 -6.02 -4.27 -1.15
N ILE A 113 -4.94 -3.86 -0.50
CA ILE A 113 -4.18 -2.64 -0.78
C ILE A 113 -2.76 -3.07 -1.14
N VAL A 114 -2.27 -2.60 -2.28
CA VAL A 114 -0.93 -2.91 -2.77
C VAL A 114 -0.10 -1.64 -2.80
N ARG A 115 1.09 -1.73 -2.22
CA ARG A 115 2.12 -0.69 -2.29
C ARG A 115 3.34 -1.26 -2.99
N GLU A 116 3.83 -0.52 -3.97
CA GLU A 116 5.03 -0.88 -4.72
C GLU A 116 6.10 0.17 -4.51
N TYR A 117 7.34 -0.30 -4.38
CA TYR A 117 8.50 0.51 -4.10
C TYR A 117 9.60 0.21 -5.11
N GLY A 118 10.17 1.26 -5.68
CA GLY A 118 11.30 1.19 -6.59
C GLY A 118 12.59 1.70 -5.92
N ARG A 119 13.71 1.09 -6.29
CA ARG A 119 15.05 1.61 -5.99
C ARG A 119 15.75 2.00 -7.28
N PHE A 120 16.16 3.26 -7.36
CA PHE A 120 16.76 3.85 -8.56
C PHE A 120 18.27 3.66 -8.59
N THR A 121 18.84 3.66 -9.79
CA THR A 121 20.30 3.60 -9.95
C THR A 121 20.97 4.79 -9.26
N GLY A 122 21.91 4.52 -8.36
CA GLY A 122 22.59 5.57 -7.58
C GLY A 122 21.83 6.08 -6.35
N ASN A 123 20.63 5.55 -6.08
CA ASN A 123 19.86 5.80 -4.86
C ASN A 123 19.74 4.51 -4.03
N ASN A 124 19.99 4.61 -2.72
CA ASN A 124 19.85 3.48 -1.80
C ASN A 124 18.47 3.41 -1.13
N GLU A 125 17.66 4.45 -1.28
CA GLU A 125 16.33 4.55 -0.69
C GLU A 125 15.27 3.84 -1.55
N TRP A 126 14.28 3.29 -0.88
CA TRP A 126 13.06 2.76 -1.49
C TRP A 126 12.04 3.89 -1.58
N ILE A 127 11.56 4.16 -2.79
CA ILE A 127 10.54 5.20 -3.00
C ILE A 127 9.25 4.58 -3.52
N ASP A 128 8.10 5.11 -3.10
CA ASP A 128 6.80 4.69 -3.61
C ASP A 128 6.71 4.95 -5.13
N ILE A 129 6.32 3.92 -5.87
CA ILE A 129 6.07 4.00 -7.31
C ILE A 129 4.65 3.50 -7.64
N PRO A 130 4.07 3.89 -8.79
CA PRO A 130 2.78 3.37 -9.20
C PRO A 130 2.83 1.86 -9.40
N VAL A 131 1.80 1.13 -8.93
CA VAL A 131 1.81 -0.33 -9.07
C VAL A 131 1.80 -0.75 -10.54
N ASN A 132 2.70 -1.64 -10.94
CA ASN A 132 2.76 -2.14 -12.32
C ASN A 132 1.64 -3.15 -12.65
N ASP A 133 1.38 -3.35 -13.94
CA ASP A 133 0.22 -4.13 -14.38
C ASP A 133 0.37 -5.64 -14.13
N GLN A 134 1.60 -6.15 -14.06
CA GLN A 134 1.84 -7.56 -13.73
C GLN A 134 1.45 -7.84 -12.27
N ILE A 135 1.86 -6.98 -11.34
CA ILE A 135 1.48 -7.07 -9.93
C ILE A 135 -0.03 -6.88 -9.77
N LYS A 136 -0.63 -5.89 -10.45
CA LYS A 136 -2.09 -5.70 -10.43
C LYS A 136 -2.83 -6.97 -10.86
N LYS A 137 -2.40 -7.62 -11.94
CA LYS A 137 -3.01 -8.88 -12.43
C LYS A 137 -2.88 -10.01 -11.40
N ARG A 138 -1.70 -10.19 -10.81
CA ARG A 138 -1.46 -11.21 -9.77
C ARG A 138 -2.36 -10.98 -8.55
N VAL A 139 -2.41 -9.74 -8.05
CA VAL A 139 -3.23 -9.39 -6.88
C VAL A 139 -4.72 -9.50 -7.19
N LYS A 140 -5.14 -9.16 -8.41
CA LYS A 140 -6.54 -9.35 -8.84
C LYS A 140 -6.93 -10.83 -8.86
N PHE A 141 -6.05 -11.70 -9.35
CA PHE A 141 -6.28 -13.16 -9.33
C PHE A 141 -6.43 -13.68 -7.89
N PHE A 142 -5.47 -13.35 -7.02
CA PHE A 142 -5.55 -13.63 -5.58
C PHE A 142 -6.86 -13.10 -4.93
N SER A 143 -7.24 -11.87 -5.24
CA SER A 143 -8.43 -11.23 -4.66
C SER A 143 -9.72 -11.93 -5.10
N ASN A 144 -9.77 -12.44 -6.33
CA ASN A 144 -10.91 -13.17 -6.84
C ASN A 144 -11.06 -14.55 -6.17
N ASP A 145 -9.95 -15.25 -5.92
CA ASP A 145 -9.96 -16.52 -5.20
C ASP A 145 -10.44 -16.32 -3.76
N LEU A 146 -9.91 -15.30 -3.07
CA LEU A 146 -10.34 -14.95 -1.71
C LEU A 146 -11.82 -14.59 -1.65
N LYS A 147 -12.29 -13.78 -2.62
CA LYS A 147 -13.71 -13.45 -2.76
C LYS A 147 -14.58 -14.70 -2.91
N THR A 148 -14.15 -15.64 -3.75
CA THR A 148 -14.88 -16.89 -4.00
C THR A 148 -15.01 -17.71 -2.72
N GLU A 149 -13.95 -17.81 -1.92
CA GLU A 149 -14.01 -18.50 -0.62
C GLU A 149 -14.97 -17.81 0.37
N PHE A 150 -14.97 -16.48 0.43
CA PHE A 150 -15.94 -15.73 1.25
C PHE A 150 -17.39 -16.01 0.83
N GLU A 151 -17.68 -15.97 -0.47
CA GLU A 151 -19.03 -16.21 -0.99
C GLU A 151 -19.48 -17.66 -0.76
N ASN A 152 -18.57 -18.63 -0.93
CA ASN A 152 -18.88 -20.05 -0.70
C ASN A 152 -19.21 -20.33 0.76
N LYS A 153 -18.53 -19.69 1.71
CA LYS A 153 -18.85 -19.82 3.13
C LYS A 153 -20.20 -19.21 3.48
N ILE A 154 -20.52 -18.02 2.95
CA ILE A 154 -21.81 -17.38 3.19
C ILE A 154 -22.97 -18.26 2.70
N ARG A 155 -22.82 -18.97 1.57
CA ARG A 155 -23.86 -19.85 1.01
C ARG A 155 -24.07 -21.16 1.77
N ALA A 156 -23.15 -21.54 2.65
CA ALA A 156 -23.23 -22.78 3.44
C ALA A 156 -24.05 -22.62 4.74
N PHE A 157 -24.51 -21.40 5.05
CA PHE A 157 -25.37 -21.06 6.18
C PHE A 157 -26.75 -20.64 5.68
#